data_AF-A0A8C0HII8-F1
#
_entry.id   AF-A0A8C0HII8-F1
#
_cell.length_a   1.000
_cell.length_b   1.000
_cell.length_c   1.000
_cell.angle_alpha   90.00
_cell.angle_beta   90.00
_cell.angle_gamma   90.00
#
_symmetry.space_group_name_H-M   'P 1'
#
loop_
_entity.id
_entity.type
_entity.pdbx_description
1 polymer ?
#
loop_
_entity_poly.entity_id
_entity_poly.type
_entity_poly.pdbx_seq_one_letter_code
_entity_poly.pdbx_strand_id
1 'polypeptide(L)'
;MTELLEGLGYIVDIHCNLTSQGMATVMKDFADHKDHWTSDSTFLVFMSHGVRAGLCGTKSTGETTDILSLDTIYEKFNNKHCRGLLGKPKLVIIQSCRGDKVGFVVVSDSADPAMPASSSAHTILAGLEDDAICEVHLESDFATLHSSTPGKQFREIVALPEGRPGEDSHS
;
A
#
# COMPACT_ATOMS: atom_id res chain seq x y z
N MET A 1 2.90 0.38 -17.23
CA MET A 1 2.24 0.83 -15.98
C MET A 1 1.71 2.23 -16.13
N THR A 2 2.52 3.23 -16.51
CA THR A 2 2.06 4.62 -16.74
C THR A 2 0.85 4.70 -17.68
N GLU A 3 0.97 4.23 -18.92
CA GLU A 3 -0.15 4.26 -19.90
C GLU A 3 -1.41 3.54 -19.43
N LEU A 4 -1.26 2.47 -18.63
CA LEU A 4 -2.40 1.75 -18.06
C LEU A 4 -3.12 2.59 -17.01
N LEU A 5 -2.38 3.21 -16.09
CA LEU A 5 -2.95 4.01 -15.01
C LEU A 5 -3.54 5.33 -15.55
N GLU A 6 -2.86 5.97 -16.49
CA GLU A 6 -3.40 7.14 -17.22
C GLU A 6 -4.66 6.77 -17.99
N GLY A 7 -4.68 5.62 -18.68
CA GLY A 7 -5.87 5.12 -19.38
C GLY A 7 -7.04 4.77 -18.45
N LEU A 8 -6.77 4.53 -17.16
CA LEU A 8 -7.79 4.35 -16.12
C LEU A 8 -8.20 5.68 -15.46
N GLY A 9 -7.65 6.81 -15.93
CA GLY A 9 -7.98 8.15 -15.43
C GLY A 9 -7.15 8.57 -14.22
N TYR A 10 -5.97 8.01 -14.01
CA TYR A 10 -5.05 8.45 -12.96
C TYR A 10 -3.96 9.39 -13.49
N ILE A 11 -3.72 10.48 -12.77
CA ILE A 11 -2.51 11.28 -12.79
C ILE A 11 -1.38 10.44 -12.19
N VAL A 12 -0.29 10.27 -12.94
CA VAL A 12 0.81 9.38 -12.58
C VAL A 12 2.09 10.18 -12.27
N ASP A 13 2.57 10.07 -11.04
CA ASP A 13 3.85 10.58 -10.57
C ASP A 13 4.92 9.48 -10.58
N ILE A 14 6.00 9.69 -11.34
CA ILE A 14 7.07 8.69 -11.51
C ILE A 14 8.33 9.15 -10.81
N HIS A 15 8.86 8.30 -9.93
CA HIS A 15 10.14 8.52 -9.27
C HIS A 15 11.12 7.39 -9.64
N CYS A 16 12.37 7.76 -9.93
CA CYS A 16 13.39 6.81 -10.37
C CYS A 16 14.62 6.87 -9.48
N ASN A 17 15.24 5.73 -9.25
CA ASN A 17 16.57 5.63 -8.63
C ASN A 17 16.66 6.30 -7.26
N LEU A 18 15.71 6.00 -6.37
CA LEU A 18 15.70 6.51 -5.00
C LEU A 18 16.49 5.61 -4.03
N THR A 19 17.03 6.22 -2.98
CA THR A 19 17.42 5.50 -1.76
C THR A 19 16.18 5.06 -0.99
N SER A 20 16.30 4.16 -0.01
CA SER A 20 15.17 3.79 0.85
C SER A 20 14.59 4.99 1.60
N GLN A 21 15.46 5.90 2.04
CA GLN A 21 15.04 7.18 2.61
C GLN A 21 14.31 8.05 1.59
N GLY A 22 14.78 8.10 0.33
CA GLY A 22 14.11 8.84 -0.74
C GLY A 22 12.71 8.31 -1.02
N MET A 23 12.55 6.98 -1.11
CA MET A 23 11.24 6.34 -1.24
C MET A 23 10.32 6.70 -0.07
N ALA A 24 10.83 6.66 1.18
CA ALA A 24 10.06 7.03 2.35
C ALA A 24 9.60 8.50 2.35
N THR A 25 10.43 9.42 1.85
CA THR A 25 10.06 10.83 1.67
C THR A 25 8.99 10.99 0.61
N VAL A 26 9.15 10.38 -0.57
CA VAL A 26 8.15 10.43 -1.65
C VAL A 26 6.81 9.86 -1.19
N MET A 27 6.81 8.70 -0.52
CA MET A 27 5.58 8.12 0.02
C MET A 27 4.91 9.02 1.04
N LYS A 28 5.68 9.72 1.88
CA LYS A 28 5.12 10.66 2.86
C LYS A 28 4.46 11.85 2.15
N ASP A 29 5.20 12.49 1.24
CA ASP A 29 4.69 13.65 0.51
C ASP A 29 3.46 13.29 -0.31
N PHE A 30 3.45 12.09 -0.90
CA PHE A 30 2.29 11.55 -1.60
C PHE A 30 1.11 11.23 -0.68
N ALA A 31 1.33 10.62 0.50
CA ALA A 31 0.27 10.35 1.47
C ALA A 31 -0.42 11.64 1.98
N ASP A 32 0.32 12.74 2.02
CA ASP A 32 -0.16 14.07 2.41
C ASP A 32 -0.83 14.85 1.26
N HIS A 33 -0.90 14.28 0.04
CA HIS A 33 -1.44 14.96 -1.13
C HIS A 33 -2.94 15.28 -0.98
N LYS A 34 -3.34 16.52 -1.30
CA LYS A 34 -4.72 17.00 -1.07
C LYS A 34 -5.76 16.30 -1.94
N ASP A 35 -5.35 15.86 -3.13
CA ASP A 35 -6.26 15.22 -4.08
C ASP A 35 -6.79 13.87 -3.59
N HIS A 36 -6.14 13.26 -2.59
CA HIS A 36 -6.70 12.08 -1.91
C HIS A 36 -8.10 12.33 -1.36
N TRP A 37 -8.42 13.55 -0.93
CA TRP A 37 -9.75 13.87 -0.38
C TRP A 37 -10.86 13.78 -1.43
N THR A 38 -10.57 14.16 -2.67
CA THR A 38 -11.52 14.19 -3.80
C THR A 38 -11.43 12.96 -4.70
N SER A 39 -10.35 12.18 -4.58
CA SER A 39 -10.16 10.88 -5.19
C SER A 39 -11.07 9.79 -4.58
N ASP A 40 -11.33 8.72 -5.32
CA ASP A 40 -12.01 7.52 -4.82
C ASP A 40 -11.07 6.33 -4.51
N SER A 41 -9.79 6.39 -4.92
CA SER A 41 -8.84 5.28 -4.85
C SER A 41 -7.39 5.70 -5.13
N THR A 42 -6.41 4.81 -4.94
CA THR A 42 -5.01 5.07 -5.36
C THR A 42 -4.29 3.79 -5.79
N PHE A 43 -3.25 3.96 -6.62
CA PHE A 43 -2.26 2.92 -6.92
C PHE A 43 -0.87 3.34 -6.44
N LEU A 44 -0.21 2.42 -5.73
CA LEU A 44 1.20 2.51 -5.34
C LEU A 44 1.96 1.39 -6.03
N VAL A 45 2.89 1.71 -6.92
CA VAL A 45 3.63 0.73 -7.72
C VAL A 45 5.13 0.84 -7.45
N PHE A 46 5.72 -0.22 -6.91
CA PHE A 46 7.13 -0.30 -6.58
C PHE A 46 7.82 -1.34 -7.45
N MET A 47 8.82 -0.93 -8.25
CA MET A 47 9.65 -1.85 -9.03
C MET A 47 11.12 -1.67 -8.65
N SER A 48 11.68 -2.61 -7.89
CA SER A 48 13.08 -2.61 -7.47
C SER A 48 13.61 -4.03 -7.30
N HIS A 49 14.92 -4.16 -7.07
CA HIS A 49 15.43 -5.37 -6.42
C HIS A 49 14.78 -5.51 -5.05
N GLY A 50 14.62 -6.75 -4.62
CA GLY A 50 14.12 -7.03 -3.29
C GLY A 50 14.93 -8.14 -2.65
N VAL A 51 14.94 -8.05 -1.33
CA VAL A 51 15.53 -9.01 -0.41
C VAL A 51 14.46 -9.39 0.61
N ARG A 52 14.73 -10.34 1.49
CA ARG A 52 13.75 -10.74 2.52
C ARG A 52 13.25 -9.57 3.37
N ALA A 53 14.10 -8.57 3.59
CA ALA A 53 13.79 -7.40 4.41
C ALA A 53 12.97 -6.32 3.68
N GLY A 54 12.83 -6.36 2.35
CA GLY A 54 12.02 -5.38 1.61
C GLY A 54 12.64 -4.94 0.28
N LEU A 55 12.36 -3.69 -0.09
CA LEU A 55 12.76 -3.08 -1.36
C LEU A 55 14.14 -2.43 -1.25
N CYS A 56 15.03 -2.73 -2.20
CA CYS A 56 16.35 -2.11 -2.26
C CYS A 56 16.25 -0.67 -2.81
N GLY A 57 16.93 0.27 -2.16
CA GLY A 57 17.27 1.56 -2.73
C GLY A 57 18.58 1.52 -3.53
N THR A 58 18.95 2.66 -4.12
CA THR A 58 20.12 2.77 -5.01
C THR A 58 21.48 2.59 -4.35
N LYS A 59 21.58 2.76 -3.03
CA LYS A 59 22.80 2.57 -2.25
C LYS A 59 22.86 1.19 -1.61
N SER A 60 21.96 0.28 -1.98
CA SER A 60 21.93 -1.06 -1.41
C SER A 60 23.15 -1.86 -1.84
N THR A 61 23.98 -2.24 -0.87
CA THR A 61 25.09 -3.18 -1.05
C THR A 61 24.79 -4.44 -0.24
N GLY A 62 24.33 -5.50 -0.92
CA GLY A 62 23.92 -6.75 -0.27
C GLY A 62 22.51 -6.68 0.34
N GLU A 63 22.23 -7.51 1.35
CA GLU A 63 20.86 -7.67 1.89
C GLU A 63 20.50 -6.75 3.06
N THR A 64 21.42 -5.93 3.55
CA THR A 64 21.27 -5.26 4.87
C THR A 64 21.29 -3.74 4.85
N THR A 65 21.60 -3.10 3.71
CA THR A 65 21.76 -1.65 3.61
C THR A 65 20.79 -1.06 2.60
N ASP A 66 20.32 0.16 2.89
CA ASP A 66 19.41 0.93 2.03
C ASP A 66 18.16 0.14 1.62
N ILE A 67 17.50 -0.49 2.61
CA ILE A 67 16.28 -1.28 2.41
C ILE A 67 15.08 -0.52 2.97
N LEU A 68 14.00 -0.46 2.20
CA LEU A 68 12.68 0.00 2.65
C LEU A 68 11.84 -1.22 3.02
N SER A 69 11.41 -1.31 4.29
CA SER A 69 10.48 -2.34 4.72
C SER A 69 9.12 -2.17 4.05
N LEU A 70 8.47 -3.28 3.67
CA LEU A 70 7.11 -3.23 3.14
C LEU A 70 6.11 -2.72 4.18
N ASP A 71 6.37 -2.98 5.47
CA ASP A 71 5.54 -2.49 6.57
C ASP A 71 5.48 -0.96 6.59
N THR A 72 6.55 -0.28 6.16
CA THR A 72 6.58 1.18 6.04
C THR A 72 5.56 1.70 5.02
N ILE A 73 5.28 0.93 3.96
CA ILE A 73 4.24 1.29 2.96
C ILE A 73 2.88 1.27 3.65
N TYR A 74 2.52 0.15 4.30
CA TYR A 74 1.22 0.02 4.95
C TYR A 74 1.06 1.04 6.09
N GLU A 75 2.10 1.24 6.90
CA GLU A 75 2.09 2.24 7.97
C GLU A 75 1.79 3.64 7.43
N LYS A 76 2.43 4.06 6.33
CA LYS A 76 2.28 5.42 5.77
C LYS A 76 0.90 5.66 5.17
N PHE A 77 0.30 4.64 4.57
CA PHE A 77 -0.99 4.75 3.87
C PHE A 77 -2.18 4.22 4.70
N ASN A 78 -1.96 3.88 5.97
CA ASN A 78 -3.02 3.41 6.84
C ASN A 78 -4.01 4.52 7.20
N ASN A 79 -5.14 4.13 7.80
CA ASN A 79 -6.26 5.02 8.11
C ASN A 79 -5.93 6.13 9.12
N LYS A 80 -4.83 5.97 9.88
CA LYS A 80 -4.34 6.97 10.82
C LYS A 80 -3.46 8.02 10.13
N HIS A 81 -2.58 7.60 9.22
CA HIS A 81 -1.56 8.48 8.63
C HIS A 81 -2.00 9.09 7.29
N CYS A 82 -2.86 8.42 6.51
CA CYS A 82 -3.38 8.94 5.24
C CYS A 82 -4.91 9.07 5.27
N ARG A 83 -5.41 10.11 5.97
CA ARG A 83 -6.86 10.29 6.18
C ARG A 83 -7.64 10.56 4.89
N GLY A 84 -7.01 11.13 3.86
CA GLY A 84 -7.66 11.35 2.56
C GLY A 84 -8.11 10.04 1.89
N LEU A 85 -7.46 8.92 2.22
CA LEU A 85 -7.76 7.57 1.70
C LEU A 85 -8.50 6.67 2.70
N LEU A 86 -9.07 7.24 3.76
CA LEU A 86 -9.87 6.50 4.74
C LEU A 86 -11.08 5.85 4.06
N GLY A 87 -11.20 4.52 4.16
CA GLY A 87 -12.29 3.76 3.52
C GLY A 87 -12.19 3.68 1.99
N LYS A 88 -11.08 4.13 1.39
CA LYS A 88 -10.85 4.11 -0.06
C LYS A 88 -9.88 2.98 -0.44
N PRO A 89 -10.07 2.30 -1.58
CA PRO A 89 -9.17 1.25 -2.05
C PRO A 89 -7.74 1.77 -2.30
N LYS A 90 -6.76 1.06 -1.73
CA LYS A 90 -5.32 1.30 -1.83
C LYS A 90 -4.66 0.09 -2.48
N LEU A 91 -4.42 0.18 -3.80
CA LEU A 91 -3.85 -0.92 -4.57
C LEU A 91 -2.33 -0.82 -4.58
N VAL A 92 -1.66 -1.82 -4.00
CA VAL A 92 -0.19 -1.86 -3.90
C VAL A 92 0.36 -2.93 -4.85
N ILE A 93 1.10 -2.50 -5.86
CA ILE A 93 1.73 -3.40 -6.83
C ILE A 93 3.22 -3.39 -6.58
N ILE A 94 3.78 -4.56 -6.23
CA ILE A 94 5.21 -4.69 -5.95
C ILE A 94 5.80 -5.68 -6.95
N GLN A 95 6.82 -5.24 -7.65
CA GLN A 95 7.69 -6.09 -8.44
C GLN A 95 9.08 -6.07 -7.79
N SER A 96 9.38 -7.12 -7.04
CA SER A 96 10.68 -7.27 -6.38
C SER A 96 10.99 -8.71 -6.07
N CYS A 97 12.25 -9.11 -6.28
CA CYS A 97 12.75 -10.42 -5.88
C CYS A 97 12.69 -10.59 -4.34
N ARG A 98 12.80 -11.81 -3.82
CA ARG A 98 12.91 -12.08 -2.36
C ARG A 98 14.35 -12.46 -1.95
N GLY A 99 15.35 -12.09 -2.75
CA GLY A 99 16.73 -12.59 -2.65
C GLY A 99 16.95 -13.96 -3.31
N ASP A 100 18.14 -14.55 -3.14
CA ASP A 100 18.64 -15.73 -3.87
C ASP A 100 17.94 -17.07 -3.53
N LYS A 101 16.92 -17.06 -2.67
CA LYS A 101 16.18 -18.28 -2.33
C LYS A 101 14.97 -18.43 -3.24
N VAL A 102 15.05 -19.41 -4.15
CA VAL A 102 13.94 -19.89 -4.99
C VAL A 102 12.72 -20.13 -4.10
N GLY A 103 11.67 -19.34 -4.30
CA GLY A 103 10.42 -19.44 -3.55
C GLY A 103 9.64 -20.70 -3.93
N PHE A 104 10.06 -21.86 -3.45
CA PHE A 104 9.22 -23.06 -3.48
C PHE A 104 8.24 -22.99 -2.32
N VAL A 105 6.94 -22.98 -2.64
CA VAL A 105 5.88 -23.33 -1.69
C VAL A 105 5.63 -24.82 -1.85
N VAL A 106 5.88 -25.60 -0.79
CA VAL A 106 5.34 -26.95 -0.69
C VAL A 106 3.88 -26.78 -0.27
N VAL A 107 2.96 -26.92 -1.23
CA VAL A 107 1.53 -27.02 -0.93
C VAL A 107 1.28 -28.45 -0.46
N SER A 108 1.08 -28.63 0.84
CA SER A 108 0.59 -29.88 1.41
C SER A 108 -0.92 -29.81 1.53
N ASP A 109 -1.62 -30.68 0.80
CA ASP A 109 -3.09 -30.73 0.74
C ASP A 109 -3.68 -31.62 1.87
N SER A 110 -3.12 -31.54 3.09
CA SER A 110 -3.62 -32.35 4.21
C SER A 110 -4.77 -31.62 4.91
N ALA A 111 -5.99 -32.07 4.66
CA ALA A 111 -7.13 -31.75 5.49
C ALA A 111 -6.98 -32.49 6.83
N ASP A 112 -6.87 -31.73 7.92
CA ASP A 112 -7.34 -32.21 9.22
C ASP A 112 -7.97 -31.06 10.02
N PRO A 113 -9.16 -31.26 10.62
CA PRO A 113 -9.93 -30.22 11.28
C PRO A 113 -9.62 -30.17 12.77
N ALA A 114 -9.37 -28.97 13.30
CA ALA A 114 -9.86 -28.46 14.58
C ALA A 114 -8.96 -27.34 15.09
N MET A 115 -9.53 -26.15 15.30
CA MET A 115 -9.07 -25.24 16.35
C MET A 115 -10.28 -24.57 17.01
N PRO A 116 -10.22 -24.31 18.33
CA PRO A 116 -11.36 -23.93 19.15
C PRO A 116 -11.68 -22.44 19.06
N ALA A 117 -12.95 -22.11 19.29
CA ALA A 117 -13.44 -20.74 19.41
C ALA A 117 -12.79 -20.03 20.62
N SER A 118 -12.14 -18.90 20.36
CA SER A 118 -11.76 -17.96 21.41
C SER A 118 -12.85 -16.90 21.54
N SER A 119 -13.65 -17.07 22.60
CA SER A 119 -14.60 -16.09 23.10
C SER A 119 -13.86 -14.93 23.74
N SER A 120 -14.15 -13.71 23.30
CA SER A 120 -13.90 -12.48 24.05
C SER A 120 -15.24 -11.79 24.23
N ALA A 121 -15.85 -12.00 25.39
CA ALA A 121 -17.03 -11.28 25.82
C ALA A 121 -16.56 -9.97 26.49
N HIS A 122 -16.98 -8.83 25.94
CA HIS A 122 -16.99 -7.58 26.70
C HIS A 122 -18.35 -6.88 26.59
N THR A 123 -18.76 -6.39 27.76
CA THR A 123 -20.08 -6.07 28.25
C THR A 123 -20.78 -4.92 27.52
N ILE A 124 -22.04 -5.13 27.15
CA ILE A 124 -22.97 -4.07 26.72
C ILE A 124 -23.25 -3.15 27.92
N LEU A 125 -22.84 -1.88 27.82
CA LEU A 125 -23.36 -0.81 28.68
C LEU A 125 -24.46 -0.09 27.91
N ALA A 126 -25.69 -0.25 28.36
CA ALA A 126 -26.84 0.47 27.84
C ALA A 126 -26.81 1.93 28.33
N GLY A 127 -26.88 2.90 27.40
CA GLY A 127 -27.36 4.25 27.68
C GLY A 127 -26.57 5.41 27.05
N LEU A 128 -27.16 5.98 25.99
CA LEU A 128 -27.19 7.42 25.65
C LEU A 128 -25.84 8.10 25.29
N GLU A 129 -25.54 8.24 24.00
CA GLU A 129 -25.66 9.47 23.18
C GLU A 129 -24.95 9.23 21.83
N ASP A 130 -25.60 9.72 20.78
CA ASP A 130 -25.29 9.58 19.37
C ASP A 130 -24.10 10.49 18.99
N ASP A 131 -22.91 9.90 18.90
CA ASP A 131 -21.79 10.41 18.10
C ASP A 131 -21.01 9.17 17.63
N ALA A 132 -21.06 8.86 16.34
CA ALA A 132 -20.52 7.61 15.78
C ALA A 132 -19.01 7.44 16.07
N ILE A 133 -18.67 6.69 17.13
CA ILE A 133 -17.33 6.13 17.32
C ILE A 133 -17.20 4.96 16.34
N CYS A 134 -16.85 5.26 15.09
CA CYS A 134 -16.48 4.23 14.12
C CYS A 134 -15.08 3.70 14.49
N GLU A 135 -15.02 2.51 15.07
CA GLU A 135 -13.77 1.77 15.21
C GLU A 135 -13.33 1.32 13.81
N VAL A 136 -12.41 2.07 13.21
CA VAL A 136 -11.86 1.73 11.90
C VAL A 136 -10.58 0.92 12.10
N HIS A 137 -10.49 -0.23 11.44
CA HIS A 137 -9.26 -1.04 11.40
C HIS A 137 -8.09 -0.17 10.91
N LEU A 138 -6.94 -0.27 11.57
CA LEU A 138 -5.78 0.56 11.26
C LEU A 138 -5.36 0.40 9.78
N GLU A 139 -5.24 -0.85 9.34
CA GLU A 139 -4.89 -1.23 7.97
C GLU A 139 -6.09 -1.93 7.31
N SER A 140 -6.96 -1.15 6.66
CA SER A 140 -8.05 -1.67 5.83
C SER A 140 -7.96 -1.14 4.39
N ASP A 141 -8.71 -1.79 3.49
CA ASP A 141 -8.89 -1.37 2.10
C ASP A 141 -7.62 -1.48 1.23
N PHE A 142 -6.66 -2.31 1.65
CA PHE A 142 -5.46 -2.63 0.87
C PHE A 142 -5.67 -3.89 0.02
N ALA A 143 -5.20 -3.83 -1.22
CA ALA A 143 -5.04 -5.01 -2.07
C ALA A 143 -3.62 -5.03 -2.64
N THR A 144 -2.86 -6.09 -2.34
CA THR A 144 -1.45 -6.19 -2.74
C THR A 144 -1.23 -7.26 -3.80
N LEU A 145 -0.59 -6.88 -4.90
CA LEU A 145 -0.09 -7.78 -5.94
C LEU A 145 1.44 -7.80 -5.89
N HIS A 146 2.05 -8.91 -5.45
CA HIS A 146 3.50 -9.03 -5.34
C HIS A 146 4.05 -10.07 -6.31
N SER A 147 4.92 -9.65 -7.23
CA SER A 147 5.70 -10.54 -8.09
C SER A 147 7.15 -10.62 -7.63
N SER A 148 7.64 -11.84 -7.41
CA SER A 148 9.02 -12.13 -6.99
C SER A 148 9.84 -12.90 -8.03
N THR A 149 9.39 -12.91 -9.29
CA THR A 149 10.13 -13.52 -10.39
C THR A 149 11.44 -12.75 -10.66
N PRO A 150 12.58 -13.44 -10.80
CA PRO A 150 13.86 -12.79 -11.09
C PRO A 150 13.82 -12.00 -12.42
N GLY A 151 14.11 -10.69 -12.38
CA GLY A 151 14.15 -9.82 -13.55
C GLY A 151 14.73 -8.44 -13.23
N LYS A 152 15.40 -7.80 -14.22
CA LYS A 152 16.07 -6.49 -14.07
C LYS A 152 15.20 -5.36 -14.65
N GLN A 153 14.76 -4.40 -13.82
CA GLN A 153 14.67 -2.94 -14.11
C GLN A 153 13.93 -2.19 -12.98
N PHE A 154 14.32 -0.92 -12.76
CA PHE A 154 13.89 -0.05 -11.65
C PHE A 154 12.92 1.04 -12.12
N ARG A 155 11.74 1.15 -11.49
CA ARG A 155 10.78 2.28 -11.61
C ARG A 155 9.86 2.33 -10.38
N GLU A 156 9.69 3.47 -9.75
CA GLU A 156 8.61 3.72 -8.78
C GLU A 156 7.56 4.57 -9.47
N ILE A 157 6.30 4.15 -9.37
CA ILE A 157 5.16 4.80 -10.02
C ILE A 157 4.07 4.93 -8.99
N VAL A 158 3.61 6.15 -8.78
CA VAL A 158 2.56 6.48 -7.83
C VAL A 158 1.44 7.14 -8.62
N ALA A 159 0.17 6.80 -8.36
CA ALA A 159 -0.93 7.32 -9.18
C ALA A 159 -2.18 7.71 -8.37
N LEU A 160 -2.79 8.83 -8.78
CA LEU A 160 -3.98 9.45 -8.20
C LEU A 160 -5.05 9.63 -9.28
N PRO A 161 -6.32 9.29 -9.06
CA PRO A 161 -7.35 9.54 -10.07
C PRO A 161 -7.51 11.04 -10.30
N GLU A 162 -7.81 11.42 -11.54
CA GLU A 162 -8.07 12.81 -11.91
C GLU A 162 -9.25 13.36 -11.10
N GLY A 163 -9.07 14.55 -10.53
CA GLY A 163 -10.14 15.26 -9.85
C GLY A 163 -11.25 15.57 -10.85
N ARG A 164 -12.49 15.11 -10.59
CA ARG A 164 -13.65 15.54 -11.36
C ARG A 164 -13.77 17.07 -11.27
N PRO A 165 -13.83 17.81 -12.39
CA PRO A 165 -14.11 19.24 -12.33
C PRO A 165 -15.46 19.44 -11.63
N GLY A 166 -15.47 20.27 -10.60
CA GLY A 166 -16.68 20.59 -9.85
C GLY A 166 -17.73 21.14 -10.81
N GLU A 167 -18.94 20.60 -10.74
CA GLU A 167 -20.10 21.26 -11.32
C GLU A 167 -20.30 22.57 -10.55
N ASP A 168 -19.78 23.66 -11.10
CA ASP A 168 -20.07 25.02 -10.66
C ASP A 168 -21.59 25.23 -10.73
N SER A 169 -22.24 25.01 -9.60
CA SER A 169 -23.66 25.27 -9.39
C SER A 169 -23.85 26.78 -9.28
N HIS A 170 -23.87 27.46 -10.43
CA HIS A 170 -24.45 28.79 -10.52
C HIS A 170 -25.98 28.67 -10.50
N SER A 171 -26.58 28.98 -9.35
CA SER A 171 -27.93 29.58 -9.22
C SER A 171 -28.09 30.20 -7.84
#